data_AF-A0A1U6GXS0-F1
#
_entry.id   AF-A0A1U6GXS0-F1
#
_cell.length_a   1.000
_cell.length_b   1.000
_cell.length_c   1.000
_cell.angle_alpha   90.00
_cell.angle_beta   90.00
_cell.angle_gamma   90.00
#
_symmetry.space_group_name_H-M   'P 1'
#
loop_
_entity.id
_entity.type
_entity.pdbx_description
1 polymer ?
#
loop_
_entity_poly.entity_id
_entity_poly.type
_entity_poly.pdbx_seq_one_letter_code
_entity_poly.pdbx_strand_id
1 'polypeptide(L)'
;MFAAIKYNLANLTNFSGRDARPTFWLYVLFLVIAQYVVGLVISLPLMGGMMQGVMDGVKNGMSEAELQAQMLARMTGPMRSAMIFSMGLYLVSSALLVASFVRRLHDSNRPGWIAAIAFLFVLGAQAASMANMDRLIDAMSISATASGSPEAILAAQGPLIYASMLSWLGMLIVIVFGVWPSTDGPNRYGEEPVGD
;
A
#
# COMPACT_ATOMS: atom_id res chain seq x y z
N MET A 1 17.63 -13.57 6.19
CA MET A 1 16.94 -12.40 5.58
C MET A 1 17.45 -12.07 4.18
N PHE A 2 18.69 -11.59 4.01
CA PHE A 2 19.20 -11.16 2.69
C PHE A 2 19.14 -12.21 1.57
N ALA A 3 19.37 -13.49 1.90
CA ALA A 3 19.25 -14.58 0.94
C ALA A 3 17.83 -14.68 0.34
N ALA A 4 16.79 -14.60 1.18
CA ALA A 4 15.40 -14.63 0.74
C ALA A 4 15.04 -13.43 -0.15
N ILE A 5 15.55 -12.24 0.17
CA ILE A 5 15.33 -11.04 -0.64
C ILE A 5 15.98 -11.20 -2.02
N LYS A 6 17.28 -11.52 -2.05
CA LYS A 6 18.02 -11.71 -3.30
C LYS A 6 17.39 -12.80 -4.17
N TYR A 7 17.01 -13.92 -3.56
CA TYR A 7 16.35 -15.02 -4.24
C TYR A 7 15.03 -14.59 -4.88
N ASN A 8 14.15 -13.91 -4.14
CA ASN A 8 12.85 -13.49 -4.69
C ASN A 8 12.98 -12.42 -5.77
N LEU A 9 13.90 -11.46 -5.61
CA LEU A 9 14.18 -10.44 -6.64
C LEU A 9 14.78 -11.06 -7.92
N ALA A 10 15.56 -12.14 -7.81
CA ALA A 10 16.06 -12.87 -8.98
C ALA A 10 14.97 -13.70 -9.67
N ASN A 11 13.84 -13.94 -9.00
CA ASN A 11 12.77 -14.83 -9.47
C ASN A 11 11.42 -14.10 -9.59
N LEU A 12 11.42 -12.82 -9.97
CA LEU A 12 10.20 -12.00 -10.11
C LEU A 12 9.25 -12.49 -11.22
N THR A 13 9.76 -13.18 -12.23
CA THR A 13 8.99 -13.72 -13.35
C THR A 13 8.90 -15.25 -13.34
N ASN A 14 9.49 -15.90 -12.34
CA ASN A 14 9.48 -17.36 -12.21
C ASN A 14 8.33 -17.79 -11.30
N PHE A 15 7.24 -18.29 -11.88
CA PHE A 15 6.07 -18.72 -11.13
C PHE A 15 6.11 -20.21 -10.74
N SER A 16 7.17 -20.92 -11.10
CA SER A 16 7.34 -22.35 -10.84
C SER A 16 8.15 -22.61 -9.57
N GLY A 17 7.92 -23.77 -8.96
CA GLY A 17 8.58 -24.16 -7.72
C GLY A 17 7.80 -23.77 -6.46
N ARG A 18 8.48 -23.90 -5.31
CA ARG A 18 7.92 -23.78 -3.97
C ARG A 18 8.81 -22.88 -3.11
N ASP A 19 8.18 -22.00 -2.33
CA ASP A 19 8.89 -21.15 -1.37
C ASP A 19 8.49 -21.56 0.06
N ALA A 20 9.49 -21.91 0.89
CA ALA A 20 9.30 -22.14 2.32
C ALA A 20 8.79 -20.89 3.03
N ARG A 21 8.14 -21.07 4.19
CA ARG A 21 7.53 -19.96 4.95
C ARG A 21 8.53 -18.84 5.29
N PRO A 22 9.76 -19.13 5.79
CA PRO A 22 10.71 -18.06 6.10
C PRO A 22 11.12 -17.26 4.86
N THR A 23 11.30 -17.93 3.71
CA THR A 23 11.65 -17.29 2.44
C THR A 23 10.57 -16.33 1.99
N PHE A 24 9.30 -16.73 2.09
CA PHE A 24 8.15 -15.90 1.76
C PHE A 24 8.00 -14.71 2.73
N TRP A 25 7.95 -14.95 4.04
CA TRP A 25 7.66 -13.91 5.02
C TRP A 25 8.79 -12.88 5.20
N LEU A 26 10.05 -13.29 5.08
CA LEU A 26 11.17 -12.34 5.09
C LEU A 26 11.16 -11.43 3.86
N TYR A 27 10.65 -11.92 2.72
CA TYR A 27 10.47 -11.10 1.54
C TYR A 27 9.27 -10.16 1.67
N VAL A 28 8.14 -10.62 2.21
CA VAL A 28 6.99 -9.77 2.56
C VAL A 28 7.43 -8.66 3.51
N LEU A 29 8.16 -8.99 4.59
CA LEU A 29 8.67 -8.01 5.54
C LEU A 29 9.57 -6.97 4.87
N PHE A 30 10.46 -7.41 3.97
CA PHE A 30 11.29 -6.51 3.19
C PHE A 30 10.45 -5.54 2.35
N LEU A 31 9.43 -6.03 1.62
CA LEU A 31 8.57 -5.18 0.80
C LEU A 31 7.81 -4.16 1.66
N VAL A 32 7.30 -4.58 2.82
CA VAL A 32 6.62 -3.68 3.77
C VAL A 32 7.58 -2.60 4.28
N ILE A 33 8.78 -2.96 4.72
CA ILE A 33 9.78 -1.99 5.19
C ILE A 33 10.17 -1.03 4.07
N ALA A 34 10.44 -1.54 2.86
CA ALA A 34 10.78 -0.72 1.70
C ALA A 34 9.66 0.28 1.39
N GLN A 35 8.40 -0.15 1.44
CA GLN A 35 7.25 0.72 1.25
C GLN A 35 7.20 1.86 2.28
N TYR A 36 7.38 1.55 3.57
CA TYR A 36 7.40 2.57 4.62
C TYR A 36 8.58 3.54 4.49
N VAL A 37 9.78 3.03 4.17
CA VAL A 37 10.98 3.86 3.97
C VAL A 37 10.78 4.81 2.79
N VAL A 38 10.31 4.31 1.66
CA VAL A 38 10.05 5.16 0.48
C VAL A 38 8.96 6.17 0.80
N GLY A 39 7.86 5.75 1.44
CA GLY A 39 6.78 6.63 1.89
C GLY A 39 7.26 7.76 2.82
N LEU A 40 8.16 7.45 3.75
CA LEU A 40 8.77 8.44 4.63
C LEU A 40 9.63 9.44 3.84
N VAL A 41 10.46 8.96 2.91
CA VAL A 41 11.30 9.84 2.08
C VAL A 41 10.44 10.84 1.29
N ILE A 42 9.26 10.44 0.84
CA ILE A 42 8.33 11.31 0.09
C ILE A 42 7.62 12.31 0.99
N SER A 43 7.33 11.94 2.23
CA SER A 43 6.67 12.85 3.17
C SER A 43 7.60 13.95 3.69
N LEU A 44 8.92 13.74 3.68
CA LEU A 44 9.89 14.73 4.16
C LEU A 44 9.83 16.08 3.42
N PRO A 45 9.89 16.14 2.06
CA PRO A 45 9.72 17.40 1.34
C PRO A 45 8.37 18.09 1.59
N LEU A 46 7.30 17.30 1.71
CA LEU A 46 5.96 17.80 2.01
C LEU A 46 5.94 18.51 3.38
N MET A 47 6.49 17.86 4.40
CA MET A 47 6.59 18.42 5.75
C MET A 47 7.48 19.68 5.77
N GLY A 48 8.62 19.65 5.07
CA GLY A 48 9.50 20.82 4.95
C GLY A 48 8.79 22.03 4.31
N GLY A 49 8.06 21.81 3.21
CA GLY A 49 7.29 22.85 2.55
C GLY A 49 6.16 23.43 3.41
N MET A 50 5.51 22.60 4.23
CA MET A 50 4.49 23.05 5.20
C MET A 50 5.11 23.90 6.31
N MET A 51 6.22 23.43 6.93
CA MET A 51 6.92 24.19 7.97
C MET A 51 7.42 25.55 7.45
N GLN A 52 7.95 25.58 6.22
CA GLN A 52 8.37 26.82 5.60
C GLN A 52 7.20 27.80 5.42
N GLY A 53 6.05 27.32 4.94
CA GLY A 53 4.84 28.13 4.82
C GLY A 53 4.38 28.74 6.15
N VAL A 54 4.41 27.94 7.23
CA VAL A 54 4.08 28.41 8.58
C VAL A 54 5.05 29.50 9.05
N MET A 55 6.35 29.27 8.91
CA MET A 55 7.39 30.21 9.31
C MET A 55 7.28 31.54 8.55
N ASP A 56 6.98 31.49 7.26
CA ASP A 56 6.76 32.69 6.46
C ASP A 56 5.50 33.43 6.90
N GLY A 57 4.45 32.72 7.28
CA GLY A 57 3.23 33.35 7.78
C GLY A 57 3.39 34.06 9.12
N VAL A 58 4.09 33.42 10.06
CA VAL A 58 4.44 34.04 11.34
C VAL A 58 5.31 35.28 11.13
N LYS A 59 6.31 35.21 10.25
CA LYS A 59 7.17 36.37 9.92
C LYS A 59 6.41 37.55 9.32
N ASN A 60 5.39 37.27 8.52
CA ASN A 60 4.57 38.29 7.88
C ASN A 60 3.42 38.81 8.77
N GLY A 61 3.34 38.35 10.02
CA GLY A 61 2.31 38.79 10.98
C GLY A 61 0.91 38.32 10.64
N MET A 62 0.77 37.21 9.88
CA MET A 62 -0.53 36.63 9.57
C MET A 62 -1.24 36.16 10.84
N SER A 63 -2.53 36.42 10.91
CA SER A 63 -3.40 35.88 11.96
C SER A 63 -3.48 34.36 11.89
N GLU A 64 -3.88 33.73 12.99
CA GLU A 64 -4.06 32.26 13.06
C GLU A 64 -5.04 31.74 12.00
N ALA A 65 -6.11 32.50 11.73
CA ALA A 65 -7.08 32.18 10.69
C ALA A 65 -6.49 32.23 9.28
N GLU A 66 -5.65 33.22 8.99
CA GLU A 66 -4.96 33.34 7.69
C GLU A 66 -3.90 32.25 7.52
N LEU A 67 -3.17 31.92 8.59
CA LEU A 67 -2.19 30.84 8.61
C LEU A 67 -2.87 29.49 8.33
N GLN A 68 -4.02 29.23 8.96
CA GLN A 68 -4.81 28.02 8.73
C GLN A 68 -5.32 27.94 7.28
N ALA A 69 -5.85 29.03 6.75
CA ALA A 69 -6.31 29.09 5.36
C ALA A 69 -5.15 28.88 4.36
N GLN A 70 -3.98 29.46 4.64
CA GLN A 70 -2.79 29.27 3.81
C GLN A 70 -2.27 27.83 3.86
N MET A 71 -2.22 27.23 5.05
CA MET A 71 -1.83 25.82 5.21
C MET A 71 -2.75 24.93 4.37
N LEU A 72 -4.06 25.14 4.46
CA LEU A 72 -5.03 24.40 3.69
C LEU A 72 -4.81 24.50 2.18
N ALA A 73 -4.66 25.74 1.67
CA ALA A 73 -4.42 25.98 0.25
C ALA A 73 -3.11 25.35 -0.26
N ARG A 74 -2.08 25.26 0.61
CA ARG A 74 -0.79 24.64 0.26
C ARG A 74 -0.81 23.11 0.32
N MET A 75 -1.78 22.49 1.01
CA MET A 75 -1.85 21.03 1.14
C MET A 75 -2.41 20.35 -0.12
N THR A 76 -3.37 20.98 -0.81
CA THR A 76 -4.18 20.32 -1.87
C THR A 76 -3.35 19.73 -3.01
N GLY A 77 -2.41 20.50 -3.56
CA GLY A 77 -1.58 20.06 -4.69
C GLY A 77 -0.61 18.92 -4.33
N PRO A 78 0.28 19.13 -3.33
CA PRO A 78 1.20 18.10 -2.88
C PRO A 78 0.51 16.82 -2.38
N MET A 79 -0.66 16.93 -1.74
CA MET A 79 -1.44 15.78 -1.29
C MET A 79 -1.85 14.88 -2.46
N ARG A 80 -2.36 15.45 -3.56
CA ARG A 80 -2.71 14.69 -4.77
C ARG A 80 -1.50 13.93 -5.33
N SER A 81 -0.35 14.61 -5.41
CA SER A 81 0.88 13.98 -5.90
C SER A 81 1.37 12.84 -5.01
N ALA A 82 1.30 13.02 -3.68
CA ALA A 82 1.66 12.01 -2.71
C ALA A 82 0.72 10.79 -2.77
N MET A 83 -0.58 11.02 -2.99
CA MET A 83 -1.56 9.95 -3.18
C MET A 83 -1.24 9.12 -4.43
N ILE A 84 -1.07 9.76 -5.60
CA ILE A 84 -0.75 9.04 -6.84
C ILE A 84 0.56 8.25 -6.68
N PHE A 85 1.58 8.86 -6.08
CA PHE A 85 2.83 8.17 -5.83
C PHE A 85 2.64 6.96 -4.91
N SER A 86 2.00 7.13 -3.76
CA SER A 86 1.78 6.05 -2.80
C SER A 86 0.97 4.90 -3.41
N MET A 87 0.00 5.21 -4.27
CA MET A 87 -0.74 4.21 -5.03
C MET A 87 0.15 3.43 -6.01
N GLY A 88 1.01 4.14 -6.75
CA GLY A 88 1.98 3.51 -7.64
C GLY A 88 2.98 2.62 -6.88
N LEU A 89 3.51 3.11 -5.76
CA LEU A 89 4.41 2.37 -4.89
C LEU A 89 3.76 1.09 -4.35
N TYR A 90 2.49 1.16 -3.94
CA TYR A 90 1.74 -0.02 -3.47
C TYR A 90 1.54 -1.05 -4.60
N LEU A 91 1.20 -0.59 -5.81
CA LEU A 91 1.07 -1.47 -6.98
C LEU A 91 2.39 -2.15 -7.36
N VAL A 92 3.49 -1.39 -7.35
CA VAL A 92 4.83 -1.95 -7.60
C VAL A 92 5.18 -2.99 -6.54
N SER A 93 4.99 -2.67 -5.26
CA SER A 93 5.27 -3.60 -4.15
C SER A 93 4.42 -4.87 -4.24
N SER A 94 3.14 -4.74 -4.61
CA SER A 94 2.22 -5.86 -4.82
C SER A 94 2.64 -6.72 -6.02
N ALA A 95 3.06 -6.11 -7.12
CA ALA A 95 3.55 -6.81 -8.30
C ALA A 95 4.82 -7.62 -8.00
N LEU A 96 5.74 -7.05 -7.21
CA LEU A 96 6.96 -7.72 -6.76
C LEU A 96 6.69 -8.95 -5.88
N LEU A 97 5.51 -9.03 -5.26
CA LEU A 97 5.10 -10.15 -4.40
C LEU A 97 4.49 -11.33 -5.17
N VAL A 98 3.88 -11.09 -6.34
CA VAL A 98 3.02 -12.08 -7.02
C VAL A 98 3.71 -13.41 -7.25
N ALA A 99 4.91 -13.41 -7.83
CA ALA A 99 5.66 -14.65 -8.10
C ALA A 99 5.99 -15.44 -6.83
N SER A 100 6.45 -14.75 -5.76
CA SER A 100 6.72 -15.39 -4.48
C SER A 100 5.45 -15.95 -3.84
N PHE A 101 4.32 -15.23 -3.93
CA PHE A 101 3.05 -15.71 -3.40
C PHE A 101 2.51 -16.92 -4.17
N VAL A 102 2.70 -16.97 -5.49
CA VAL A 102 2.39 -18.16 -6.29
C VAL A 102 3.22 -19.37 -5.83
N ARG A 103 4.53 -19.20 -5.64
CA ARG A 103 5.40 -20.28 -5.10
C ARG A 103 5.02 -20.69 -3.68
N ARG A 104 4.56 -19.75 -2.85
CA ARG A 104 4.03 -20.05 -1.50
C ARG A 104 2.72 -20.86 -1.57
N LEU A 105 1.82 -20.53 -2.49
CA LEU A 105 0.59 -21.30 -2.73
C LEU A 105 0.92 -22.72 -3.18
N HIS A 106 1.88 -22.86 -4.11
CA HIS A 106 2.36 -24.15 -4.60
C HIS A 106 2.96 -25.02 -3.49
N ASP A 107 3.61 -24.42 -2.51
CA ASP A 107 4.16 -25.16 -1.37
C ASP A 107 3.07 -25.87 -0.54
N SER A 108 1.92 -25.23 -0.38
CA SER A 108 0.71 -25.84 0.22
C SER A 108 -0.15 -26.62 -0.79
N ASN A 109 0.40 -26.99 -1.95
CA ASN A 109 -0.27 -27.68 -3.05
C ASN A 109 -1.54 -26.97 -3.60
N ARG A 110 -1.66 -25.66 -3.37
CA ARG A 110 -2.76 -24.82 -3.85
C ARG A 110 -2.46 -24.28 -5.26
N PRO A 111 -3.48 -24.00 -6.08
CA PRO A 111 -3.25 -23.46 -7.41
C PRO A 111 -2.83 -21.98 -7.36
N GLY A 112 -1.86 -21.60 -8.21
CA GLY A 112 -1.33 -20.24 -8.27
C GLY A 112 -2.33 -19.15 -8.70
N TRP A 113 -3.46 -19.48 -9.34
CA TRP A 113 -4.48 -18.49 -9.74
C TRP A 113 -5.12 -17.76 -8.55
N ILE A 114 -5.00 -18.29 -7.33
CA ILE A 114 -5.42 -17.59 -6.11
C ILE A 114 -4.64 -16.27 -5.94
N ALA A 115 -3.37 -16.22 -6.35
CA ALA A 115 -2.59 -14.99 -6.36
C ALA A 115 -3.18 -13.93 -7.30
N ALA A 116 -3.73 -14.35 -8.44
CA ALA A 116 -4.40 -13.43 -9.37
C ALA A 116 -5.64 -12.82 -8.74
N ILE A 117 -6.42 -13.59 -7.95
CA ILE A 117 -7.57 -13.04 -7.21
C ILE A 117 -7.12 -12.00 -6.19
N ALA A 118 -6.08 -12.31 -5.39
CA ALA A 118 -5.54 -11.35 -4.43
C ALA A 118 -5.08 -10.05 -5.13
N PHE A 119 -4.41 -10.19 -6.28
CA PHE A 119 -3.94 -9.05 -7.06
C PHE A 119 -5.10 -8.25 -7.71
N LEU A 120 -6.17 -8.91 -8.15
CA LEU A 120 -7.37 -8.25 -8.67
C LEU A 120 -8.07 -7.41 -7.60
N PHE A 121 -8.11 -7.86 -6.35
CA PHE A 121 -8.59 -7.06 -5.23
C PHE A 121 -7.75 -5.80 -5.02
N VAL A 122 -6.42 -5.93 -5.09
CA VAL A 122 -5.51 -4.78 -5.04
C VAL A 122 -5.78 -3.81 -6.19
N LEU A 123 -5.85 -4.30 -7.44
CA LEU A 123 -6.13 -3.45 -8.60
C LEU A 123 -7.48 -2.74 -8.50
N GLY A 124 -8.52 -3.45 -8.07
CA GLY A 124 -9.86 -2.88 -7.87
C GLY A 124 -9.88 -1.82 -6.78
N ALA A 125 -9.21 -2.06 -5.66
CA ALA A 125 -9.04 -1.07 -4.59
C ALA A 125 -8.34 0.19 -5.09
N GLN A 126 -7.21 0.04 -5.80
CA GLN A 126 -6.46 1.18 -6.34
C GLN A 126 -7.25 1.95 -7.40
N ALA A 127 -8.00 1.26 -8.27
CA ALA A 127 -8.88 1.91 -9.23
C ALA A 127 -10.00 2.69 -8.54
N ALA A 128 -10.61 2.11 -7.50
CA ALA A 128 -11.63 2.78 -6.69
C ALA A 128 -11.06 4.00 -5.96
N SER A 129 -9.87 3.89 -5.36
CA SER A 129 -9.17 5.03 -4.75
C SER A 129 -8.89 6.15 -5.76
N MET A 130 -8.44 5.80 -6.98
CA MET A 130 -8.21 6.79 -8.04
C MET A 130 -9.50 7.51 -8.43
N ALA A 131 -10.59 6.75 -8.63
CA ALA A 131 -11.89 7.28 -9.03
C ALA A 131 -12.57 8.16 -7.96
N ASN A 132 -12.11 8.07 -6.70
CA ASN A 132 -12.62 8.85 -5.57
C ASN A 132 -11.61 9.87 -5.02
N MET A 133 -10.47 10.05 -5.70
CA MET A 133 -9.39 10.90 -5.23
C MET A 133 -9.84 12.36 -5.07
N ASP A 134 -10.53 12.91 -6.06
CA ASP A 134 -10.98 14.31 -6.01
C ASP A 134 -11.99 14.53 -4.88
N ARG A 135 -12.93 13.56 -4.68
CA ARG A 135 -13.87 13.59 -3.55
C ARG A 135 -13.17 13.61 -2.20
N LEU A 136 -12.08 12.85 -2.04
CA LEU A 136 -11.30 12.84 -0.81
C LEU A 136 -10.61 14.18 -0.57
N ILE A 137 -9.98 14.73 -1.60
CA ILE A 137 -9.28 16.01 -1.53
C ILE A 137 -10.26 17.12 -1.16
N ASP A 138 -11.42 17.15 -1.81
CA ASP A 138 -12.48 18.13 -1.53
C ASP A 138 -13.00 17.99 -0.10
N ALA A 139 -13.23 16.76 0.37
CA ALA A 139 -13.71 16.51 1.71
C ALA A 139 -12.71 16.90 2.81
N MET A 140 -11.41 16.66 2.58
CA MET A 140 -10.34 17.12 3.46
C MET A 140 -10.23 18.65 3.43
N SER A 141 -10.50 19.28 2.28
CA SER A 141 -10.51 20.74 2.19
C SER A 141 -11.65 21.36 3.00
N ILE A 142 -12.83 20.74 2.96
CA ILE A 142 -14.04 21.18 3.67
C ILE A 142 -13.89 20.93 5.18
N SER A 143 -13.36 19.79 5.60
CA SER A 143 -13.18 19.45 7.02
C SER A 143 -12.13 20.30 7.75
N ALA A 144 -11.15 20.83 7.02
CA ALA A 144 -10.14 21.75 7.55
C ALA A 144 -10.66 23.18 7.77
N THR A 145 -11.82 23.51 7.21
CA THR A 145 -12.57 24.74 7.52
C THR A 145 -13.63 24.45 8.57
N ALA A 146 -13.85 25.34 9.54
CA ALA A 146 -14.82 25.18 10.64
C ALA A 146 -16.31 25.12 10.19
N SER A 147 -16.58 24.92 8.90
CA SER A 147 -17.88 24.93 8.22
C SER A 147 -18.31 23.59 7.62
N GLY A 148 -17.50 22.52 7.73
CA GLY A 148 -17.89 21.20 7.25
C GLY A 148 -18.95 20.57 8.15
N SER A 149 -20.20 20.46 7.69
CA SER A 149 -21.20 19.71 8.44
C SER A 149 -20.72 18.26 8.61
N PRO A 150 -20.94 17.64 9.78
CA PRO A 150 -20.58 16.24 10.00
C PRO A 150 -21.12 15.29 8.91
N GLU A 151 -22.26 15.63 8.28
CA GLU A 151 -22.82 14.85 7.18
C GLU A 151 -21.95 14.89 5.92
N ALA A 152 -21.39 16.05 5.55
CA ALA A 152 -20.54 16.17 4.37
C ALA A 152 -19.24 15.36 4.50
N ILE A 153 -18.65 15.37 5.71
CA ILE A 153 -17.46 14.57 6.05
C ILE A 153 -17.78 13.08 6.01
N LEU A 154 -18.95 12.66 6.51
CA LEU A 154 -19.37 11.26 6.48
C LEU A 154 -19.67 10.78 5.05
N ALA A 155 -20.32 11.61 4.24
CA ALA A 155 -20.66 11.28 2.84
C ALA A 155 -19.40 11.02 1.99
N ALA A 156 -18.32 11.76 2.24
CA ALA A 156 -17.05 11.56 1.55
C ALA A 156 -16.31 10.28 1.96
N GLN A 157 -16.56 9.76 3.16
CA GLN A 157 -15.90 8.57 3.68
C GLN A 157 -16.44 7.26 3.10
N GLY A 158 -17.70 7.22 2.68
CA GLY A 158 -18.36 6.00 2.18
C GLY A 158 -17.55 5.28 1.08
N PRO A 159 -17.28 5.93 -0.08
CA PRO A 159 -16.50 5.33 -1.16
C PRO A 159 -15.09 4.88 -0.76
N LEU A 160 -14.46 5.58 0.19
CA LEU A 160 -13.11 5.28 0.67
C LEU A 160 -13.07 4.03 1.55
N ILE A 161 -14.12 3.81 2.34
CA ILE A 161 -14.29 2.59 3.14
C ILE A 161 -14.36 1.39 2.20
N TYR A 162 -15.17 1.46 1.13
CA TYR A 162 -15.28 0.36 0.17
C TYR A 162 -13.95 0.02 -0.51
N ALA A 163 -13.20 1.03 -0.97
CA ALA A 163 -11.87 0.82 -1.56
C ALA A 163 -10.90 0.17 -0.55
N SER A 164 -10.95 0.61 0.70
CA SER A 164 -10.13 0.04 1.79
C SER A 164 -10.49 -1.42 2.04
N MET A 165 -11.78 -1.76 2.09
CA MET A 165 -12.25 -3.13 2.31
C MET A 165 -11.81 -4.09 1.21
N LEU A 166 -11.82 -3.65 -0.07
CA LEU A 166 -11.30 -4.45 -1.18
C LEU A 166 -9.81 -4.77 -0.99
N SER A 167 -9.01 -3.78 -0.60
CA SER A 167 -7.58 -3.98 -0.32
C SER A 167 -7.37 -4.99 0.82
N TRP A 168 -8.15 -4.88 1.91
CA TRP A 168 -8.11 -5.83 3.02
C TRP A 168 -8.46 -7.25 2.62
N LEU A 169 -9.43 -7.47 1.72
CA LEU A 169 -9.75 -8.81 1.21
C LEU A 169 -8.56 -9.44 0.47
N GLY A 170 -7.90 -8.68 -0.40
CA GLY A 170 -6.67 -9.12 -1.08
C GLY A 170 -5.57 -9.47 -0.08
N MET A 171 -5.37 -8.64 0.94
CA MET A 171 -4.39 -8.88 1.99
C MET A 171 -4.72 -10.12 2.82
N LEU A 172 -5.99 -10.33 3.18
CA LEU A 172 -6.41 -11.51 3.93
C LEU A 172 -6.11 -12.81 3.17
N ILE A 173 -6.31 -12.84 1.84
CA ILE A 173 -5.91 -13.98 1.01
C ILE A 173 -4.40 -14.24 1.15
N VAL A 174 -3.58 -13.19 1.05
CA VAL A 174 -2.11 -13.31 1.21
C VAL A 174 -1.73 -13.82 2.59
N ILE A 175 -2.33 -13.30 3.66
CA ILE A 175 -2.02 -13.71 5.04
C ILE A 175 -2.45 -15.17 5.26
N VAL A 176 -3.70 -15.52 4.94
CA VAL A 176 -4.26 -16.87 5.18
C VAL A 176 -3.44 -17.93 4.46
N PHE A 177 -3.14 -17.73 3.18
CA PHE A 177 -2.33 -18.69 2.42
C PHE A 177 -0.83 -18.58 2.72
N GLY A 178 -0.34 -17.42 3.15
CA GLY A 178 1.04 -17.21 3.58
C GLY A 178 1.40 -17.97 4.85
N VAL A 179 0.46 -18.08 5.80
CA VAL A 179 0.64 -18.88 7.02
C VAL A 179 0.20 -20.33 6.87
N TRP A 180 -0.45 -20.70 5.76
CA TRP A 180 -0.97 -22.05 5.55
C TRP A 180 0.15 -23.11 5.65
N PRO A 181 -0.11 -24.29 6.25
CA PRO A 181 0.86 -25.39 6.32
C PRO A 181 1.45 -25.78 4.97
N SER A 182 2.76 -26.03 4.97
CA SER A 182 3.49 -26.62 3.83
C SER A 182 3.02 -28.07 3.60
N THR A 183 3.24 -28.60 2.41
CA THR A 183 3.02 -30.03 2.13
C THR A 183 4.31 -30.80 2.38
N ASP A 184 4.27 -31.83 3.23
CA ASP A 184 5.43 -32.69 3.51
C ASP A 184 5.87 -33.44 2.24
N GLY A 185 7.18 -33.49 1.98
CA GLY A 185 7.74 -34.18 0.83
C GLY A 185 7.40 -33.54 -0.53
N PRO A 186 7.60 -34.28 -1.63
CA PRO A 186 7.36 -33.76 -2.97
C PRO A 186 5.86 -33.60 -3.26
N ASN A 187 5.52 -32.53 -4.00
CA ASN A 187 4.18 -32.33 -4.54
C ASN A 187 4.25 -32.03 -6.05
N ARG A 188 3.10 -31.79 -6.70
CA ARG A 188 3.03 -31.53 -8.16
C ARG A 188 3.82 -30.32 -8.66
N TYR A 189 4.29 -29.46 -7.75
CA TYR A 189 5.08 -28.26 -8.04
C TYR A 189 6.57 -28.45 -7.76
N GLY A 190 6.99 -29.62 -7.27
CA GLY A 190 8.38 -29.99 -7.07
C GLY A 190 8.69 -30.53 -5.67
N GLU A 191 9.98 -30.73 -5.44
CA GLU A 191 10.54 -31.17 -4.16
C GLU A 191 10.28 -30.16 -3.04
N GLU A 192 10.38 -30.64 -1.80
CA GLU A 192 10.24 -29.82 -0.60
C GLU A 192 11.27 -28.66 -0.59
N PRO A 193 10.85 -27.42 -0.27
CA PRO A 193 11.77 -26.30 -0.27
C PRO A 193 12.77 -26.41 0.87
N VAL A 194 14.00 -25.97 0.62
CA VAL A 194 15.07 -26.02 1.62
C VAL A 194 14.83 -24.96 2.70
N GLY A 195 14.62 -25.38 3.95
CA GLY A 195 14.57 -24.49 5.12
C GLY A 195 13.19 -24.29 5.76
N ASP A 196 12.38 -25.35 5.86
CA ASP A 196 11.28 -25.42 6.82
C ASP A 196 11.76 -25.39 8.29
#